data_AF-A0A9P1FSQ0-F1
#
_entry.id   AF-A0A9P1FSQ0-F1
#
_cell.length_a   1.000
_cell.length_b   1.000
_cell.length_c   1.000
_cell.angle_alpha   90.00
_cell.angle_beta   90.00
_cell.angle_gamma   90.00
#
_symmetry.space_group_name_H-M   'P 1'
#
loop_
_entity.id
_entity.type
_entity.pdbx_description
1 polymer ?
#
loop_
_entity_poly.entity_id
_entity_poly.type
_entity_poly.pdbx_seq_one_letter_code
_entity_poly.pdbx_strand_id
1 'polypeptide(L)'
;MEVLARRLNCVQCFCPPRPEQDGHEVKATSVVSETALQTWKDRWLQAKRHAQGVAEVSCIVLSAADALRQLPFHLWTWQFTTSVAKMAGRLMYIHMLPSCQFIATIFLALNWVCNGFQIQMCGSDTRSPLLCGAAGAWNPAWPAIPITVFIVACSISMVFVVYLQPLERGHFRSSIWTSEAGGLPLTCGSSFWTLSGLVLWDCLLFAGILVLPYGIMVEILAFWNVAFRGNRFEYVTATKALATEMQNRPLLTT
;
A
#
# COMPACT_ATOMS: atom_id res chain seq x y z
N MET A 1 14.79 -21.57 24.85
CA MET A 1 14.72 -20.42 23.92
C MET A 1 15.00 -20.82 22.47
N GLU A 2 15.94 -21.72 22.16
CA GLU A 2 16.20 -22.20 20.79
C GLU A 2 14.99 -22.83 20.06
N VAL A 3 14.13 -23.59 20.77
CA VAL A 3 12.95 -24.23 20.15
C VAL A 3 11.87 -23.21 19.77
N LEU A 4 11.73 -22.14 20.56
CA LEU A 4 10.81 -21.04 20.27
C LEU A 4 11.36 -20.15 19.14
N ALA A 5 12.68 -19.93 19.11
CA ALA A 5 13.36 -19.26 18.01
C ALA A 5 13.23 -20.04 16.70
N ARG A 6 13.30 -21.38 16.72
CA ARG A 6 13.06 -22.22 15.51
C ARG A 6 11.61 -22.16 15.03
N ARG A 7 10.62 -22.01 15.91
CA ARG A 7 9.21 -21.86 15.51
C ARG A 7 8.85 -20.47 15.01
N LEU A 8 9.46 -19.41 15.56
CA LEU A 8 9.33 -18.05 15.04
C LEU A 8 10.14 -17.85 13.74
N ASN A 9 11.26 -18.56 13.56
CA ASN A 9 12.03 -18.57 12.31
C ASN A 9 11.34 -19.34 11.17
N CYS A 10 10.26 -20.09 11.41
CA CYS A 10 9.44 -20.65 10.33
C CYS A 10 8.60 -19.60 9.60
N VAL A 11 8.40 -18.41 10.17
CA VAL A 11 7.70 -17.29 9.52
C VAL A 11 8.68 -16.31 8.86
N GLN A 12 9.99 -16.41 9.17
CA GLN A 12 11.01 -15.89 8.28
C GLN A 12 11.12 -16.84 7.09
N CYS A 13 10.45 -16.49 5.99
CA CYS A 13 10.77 -17.03 4.68
C CYS A 13 12.30 -17.06 4.53
N PHE A 14 12.87 -18.25 4.58
CA PHE A 14 14.29 -18.51 4.36
C PHE A 14 14.54 -18.18 2.88
N CYS A 15 14.72 -16.89 2.57
CA CYS A 15 15.41 -16.50 1.36
C CYS A 15 16.88 -16.87 1.61
N PRO A 16 17.46 -17.85 0.90
CA PRO A 16 18.89 -18.06 0.97
C PRO A 16 19.61 -16.73 0.68
N PRO A 17 20.77 -16.46 1.32
CA PRO A 17 21.55 -15.28 1.00
C PRO A 17 21.78 -15.29 -0.51
N ARG A 18 21.25 -14.28 -1.21
CA ARG A 18 21.47 -14.16 -2.65
C ARG A 18 22.98 -14.04 -2.86
N PRO A 19 23.56 -14.77 -3.83
CA PRO A 19 24.92 -14.47 -4.25
C PRO A 19 24.99 -12.98 -4.58
N GLU A 20 26.10 -12.36 -4.17
CA GLU A 20 26.46 -10.97 -4.42
C GLU A 20 26.49 -10.77 -5.94
N GLN A 21 25.31 -10.50 -6.50
CA GLN A 21 25.14 -10.10 -7.89
C GLN A 21 25.25 -8.58 -7.87
N ASP A 22 26.28 -8.05 -8.53
CA ASP A 22 26.39 -6.65 -8.96
C ASP A 22 25.28 -6.23 -9.96
N GLY A 23 24.15 -6.94 -9.95
CA GLY A 23 22.99 -6.75 -10.79
C GLY A 23 22.03 -5.78 -10.14
N HIS A 24 21.63 -4.79 -10.90
CA HIS A 24 20.81 -3.69 -10.45
C HIS A 24 19.54 -4.16 -9.72
N GLU A 25 19.38 -3.85 -8.42
CA GLU A 25 18.18 -4.21 -7.68
C GLU A 25 16.97 -3.44 -8.19
N VAL A 26 16.17 -4.09 -9.04
CA VAL A 26 14.92 -3.52 -9.55
C VAL A 26 13.92 -3.38 -8.39
N LYS A 27 13.39 -2.16 -8.24
CA LYS A 27 12.43 -1.77 -7.21
C LYS A 27 11.25 -2.74 -7.16
N ALA A 28 10.92 -3.22 -5.96
CA ALA A 28 9.83 -4.18 -5.76
C ALA A 28 8.45 -3.67 -6.21
N THR A 29 8.32 -2.35 -6.38
CA THR A 29 7.07 -1.71 -6.80
C THR A 29 7.03 -1.33 -8.28
N SER A 30 8.17 -1.31 -8.98
CA SER A 30 8.19 -0.99 -10.41
C SER A 30 8.06 -2.28 -11.21
N VAL A 31 6.90 -2.43 -11.84
CA VAL A 31 6.64 -3.50 -12.79
C VAL A 31 6.97 -2.94 -14.17
N VAL A 32 8.08 -3.41 -14.73
CA VAL A 32 8.50 -3.11 -16.11
C VAL A 32 8.50 -4.42 -16.87
N SER A 33 7.71 -4.49 -17.92
CA SER A 33 7.60 -5.65 -18.79
C SER A 33 7.80 -5.23 -20.24
N GLU A 34 8.26 -6.15 -21.09
CA GLU A 34 8.60 -5.86 -22.49
C GLU A 34 7.41 -5.37 -23.31
N THR A 35 6.18 -5.73 -22.91
CA THR A 35 4.96 -5.30 -23.58
C THR A 35 4.00 -4.62 -22.61
N ALA A 36 3.18 -3.69 -23.14
CA ALA A 36 2.13 -3.02 -22.37
C ALA A 36 1.15 -4.03 -21.76
N LEU A 37 0.69 -5.02 -22.53
CA LEU A 37 -0.23 -6.05 -22.01
C LEU A 37 0.38 -6.83 -20.85
N GLN A 38 1.67 -7.18 -20.93
CA GLN A 38 2.36 -7.87 -19.85
C GLN A 38 2.50 -6.99 -18.62
N THR A 39 2.80 -5.70 -18.80
CA THR A 39 2.85 -4.71 -17.71
C THR A 39 1.51 -4.63 -16.99
N TRP A 40 0.39 -4.64 -17.72
CA TRP A 40 -0.95 -4.64 -17.14
C TRP A 40 -1.24 -5.92 -16.34
N LYS A 41 -0.88 -7.10 -16.87
CA LYS A 41 -0.99 -8.38 -16.16
C LYS A 41 -0.15 -8.40 -14.88
N ASP A 42 1.08 -7.92 -14.95
CA ASP A 42 2.00 -7.93 -13.82
C ASP A 42 1.57 -6.93 -12.73
N ARG A 43 1.02 -5.77 -13.12
CA ARG A 43 0.36 -4.83 -12.19
C ARG A 43 -0.87 -5.45 -11.53
N TRP A 44 -1.70 -6.18 -12.28
CA TRP A 44 -2.83 -6.93 -11.73
C TRP A 44 -2.41 -7.94 -10.68
N LEU A 45 -1.35 -8.71 -10.97
CA LEU A 45 -0.76 -9.64 -10.00
C LEU A 45 -0.17 -8.93 -8.78
N GLN A 46 0.45 -7.77 -8.97
CA GLN A 46 0.95 -6.94 -7.88
C GLN A 46 -0.19 -6.43 -6.99
N ALA A 47 -1.28 -5.94 -7.57
CA ALA A 47 -2.43 -5.47 -6.81
C ALA A 47 -3.10 -6.61 -6.02
N LYS A 48 -3.25 -7.79 -6.65
CA LYS A 48 -3.71 -9.00 -5.95
C LYS A 48 -2.85 -9.31 -4.74
N ARG A 49 -1.53 -9.18 -4.84
CA ARG A 49 -0.62 -9.33 -3.69
C ARG A 49 -0.85 -8.29 -2.62
N HIS A 50 -1.04 -7.02 -2.98
CA HIS A 50 -1.34 -5.99 -1.98
C HIS A 50 -2.67 -6.22 -1.26
N ALA A 51 -3.67 -6.76 -1.94
CA ALA A 51 -4.94 -7.13 -1.30
C ALA A 51 -4.87 -8.44 -0.49
N GLN A 52 -3.84 -9.27 -0.69
CA GLN A 52 -3.55 -10.37 0.25
C GLN A 52 -3.20 -9.85 1.66
N GLY A 53 -2.93 -8.55 1.84
CA GLY A 53 -2.81 -7.92 3.15
C GLY A 53 -4.00 -8.21 4.09
N VAL A 54 -5.21 -8.38 3.54
CA VAL A 54 -6.39 -8.80 4.33
C VAL A 54 -6.16 -10.16 5.01
N ALA A 55 -5.61 -11.10 4.26
CA ALA A 55 -5.24 -12.42 4.74
C ALA A 55 -4.05 -12.35 5.71
N GLU A 56 -3.05 -11.50 5.44
CA GLU A 56 -1.90 -11.29 6.34
C GLU A 56 -2.32 -10.77 7.71
N VAL A 57 -3.28 -9.82 7.77
CA VAL A 57 -3.84 -9.32 9.04
C VAL A 57 -4.40 -10.47 9.87
N SER A 58 -5.21 -11.35 9.26
CA SER A 58 -5.77 -12.50 9.97
C SER A 58 -4.69 -13.47 10.48
N CYS A 59 -3.66 -13.74 9.67
CA CYS A 59 -2.51 -14.56 10.09
C CYS A 59 -1.77 -13.94 11.27
N ILE A 60 -1.54 -12.63 11.25
CA ILE A 60 -0.81 -11.93 12.29
C ILE A 60 -1.62 -11.86 13.59
N VAL A 61 -2.92 -11.62 13.50
CA VAL A 61 -3.81 -11.65 14.67
C VAL A 61 -3.86 -13.05 15.27
N LEU A 62 -3.95 -14.09 14.44
CA LEU A 62 -3.93 -15.48 14.90
C LEU A 62 -2.58 -15.83 15.53
N SER A 63 -1.47 -15.44 14.89
CA SER A 63 -0.11 -15.68 15.40
C SER A 63 0.13 -14.93 16.71
N ALA A 64 -0.39 -13.71 16.83
CA ALA A 64 -0.38 -12.97 18.08
C ALA A 64 -1.18 -13.73 19.14
N ALA A 65 -2.43 -14.11 18.86
CA ALA A 65 -3.26 -14.87 19.80
C ALA A 65 -2.62 -16.20 20.25
N ASP A 66 -2.01 -16.93 19.33
CA ASP A 66 -1.28 -18.17 19.63
C ASP A 66 -0.03 -17.91 20.45
N ALA A 67 0.73 -16.85 20.16
CA ALA A 67 1.85 -16.44 20.99
C ALA A 67 1.39 -16.14 22.42
N LEU A 68 0.29 -15.39 22.58
CA LEU A 68 -0.27 -15.09 23.91
C LEU A 68 -0.72 -16.38 24.63
N ARG A 69 -1.25 -17.38 23.93
CA ARG A 69 -1.70 -18.64 24.56
C ARG A 69 -0.56 -19.61 24.91
N GLN A 70 0.48 -19.68 24.09
CA GLN A 70 1.53 -20.69 24.21
C GLN A 70 2.74 -20.21 25.02
N LEU A 71 2.93 -18.90 25.17
CA LEU A 71 4.06 -18.36 25.93
C LEU A 71 3.87 -18.58 27.44
N PRO A 72 4.82 -19.22 28.13
CA PRO A 72 4.76 -19.37 29.57
C PRO A 72 4.81 -18.00 30.27
N PHE A 73 4.09 -17.86 31.39
CA PHE A 73 3.90 -16.57 32.10
C PHE A 73 5.20 -15.83 32.45
N HIS A 74 6.33 -16.52 32.64
CA HIS A 74 7.60 -15.86 32.94
C HIS A 74 8.23 -15.10 31.75
N LEU A 75 7.79 -15.39 30.51
CA LEU A 75 8.23 -14.68 29.30
C LEU A 75 7.35 -13.47 28.97
N TRP A 76 6.25 -13.30 29.69
CA TRP A 76 5.36 -12.16 29.52
C TRP A 76 5.97 -10.91 30.16
N THR A 77 6.69 -10.17 29.34
CA THR A 77 7.16 -8.82 29.69
C THR A 77 6.21 -7.77 29.11
N TRP A 78 6.12 -6.62 29.78
CA TRP A 78 5.39 -5.46 29.24
C TRP A 78 5.94 -5.05 27.87
N GLN A 79 7.25 -5.16 27.67
CA GLN A 79 7.91 -4.87 26.40
C GLN A 79 7.48 -5.82 25.27
N PHE A 80 7.36 -7.13 25.55
CA PHE A 80 6.85 -8.09 24.58
C PHE A 80 5.41 -7.77 24.17
N THR A 81 4.55 -7.55 25.17
CA THR A 81 3.12 -7.27 24.95
C THR A 81 2.92 -6.00 24.12
N THR A 82 3.60 -4.92 24.48
CA THR A 82 3.55 -3.65 23.73
C THR A 82 4.12 -3.77 22.32
N SER A 83 5.13 -4.61 22.10
CA SER A 83 5.69 -4.86 20.76
C SER A 83 4.71 -5.63 19.86
N VAL A 84 4.08 -6.68 20.39
CA VAL A 84 3.03 -7.44 19.66
C VAL A 84 1.84 -6.55 19.36
N ALA A 85 1.37 -5.76 20.34
CA ALA A 85 0.26 -4.81 20.15
C ALA A 85 0.60 -3.73 19.11
N LYS A 86 1.82 -3.16 19.16
CA LYS A 86 2.29 -2.18 18.18
C LYS A 86 2.37 -2.77 16.77
N MET A 87 2.85 -4.00 16.63
CA MET A 87 2.91 -4.69 15.33
C MET A 87 1.50 -4.93 14.76
N ALA A 88 0.60 -5.49 15.57
CA ALA A 88 -0.79 -5.73 15.17
C ALA A 88 -1.52 -4.41 14.83
N GLY A 89 -1.37 -3.39 15.67
CA GLY A 89 -1.98 -2.08 15.47
C GLY A 89 -1.48 -1.38 14.20
N ARG A 90 -0.17 -1.47 13.90
CA ARG A 90 0.39 -0.92 12.66
C ARG A 90 -0.22 -1.60 11.42
N LEU A 91 -0.40 -2.92 11.45
CA LEU A 91 -1.01 -3.64 10.34
C LEU A 91 -2.49 -3.32 10.17
N MET A 92 -3.25 -3.28 11.27
CA MET A 92 -4.66 -2.88 11.22
C MET A 92 -4.81 -1.45 10.68
N TYR A 93 -3.93 -0.54 11.09
CA TYR A 93 -3.94 0.83 10.58
C TYR A 93 -3.65 0.91 9.09
N ILE A 94 -2.66 0.14 8.59
CA ILE A 94 -2.28 0.17 7.18
C ILE A 94 -3.34 -0.48 6.28
N HIS A 95 -3.96 -1.58 6.71
CA HIS A 95 -4.85 -2.37 5.86
C HIS A 95 -6.35 -2.14 6.12
N MET A 96 -6.77 -2.03 7.38
CA MET A 96 -8.20 -2.01 7.72
C MET A 96 -8.79 -0.60 7.77
N LEU A 97 -8.00 0.39 8.22
CA LEU A 97 -8.50 1.76 8.33
C LEU A 97 -8.93 2.34 6.97
N PRO A 98 -8.14 2.21 5.88
CA PRO A 98 -8.57 2.69 4.57
C PRO A 98 -9.86 2.01 4.08
N SER A 99 -9.98 0.69 4.26
CA SER A 99 -11.19 -0.05 3.85
C SER A 99 -12.41 0.37 4.68
N CYS A 100 -12.26 0.57 5.99
CA CYS A 100 -13.34 1.06 6.85
C CYS A 100 -13.78 2.48 6.45
N GLN A 101 -12.84 3.39 6.19
CA GLN A 101 -13.13 4.75 5.73
C GLN A 101 -13.82 4.74 4.37
N PHE A 102 -13.37 3.86 3.47
CA PHE A 102 -13.95 3.68 2.14
C PHE A 102 -15.40 3.17 2.23
N ILE A 103 -15.64 2.13 3.02
CA ILE A 103 -16.99 1.58 3.26
C ILE A 103 -17.90 2.65 3.89
N ALA A 104 -17.44 3.36 4.90
CA ALA A 104 -18.21 4.44 5.54
C ALA A 104 -18.57 5.54 4.53
N THR A 105 -17.64 5.89 3.64
CA THR A 105 -17.87 6.87 2.58
C THR A 105 -18.90 6.37 1.57
N ILE A 106 -18.86 5.10 1.17
CA ILE A 106 -19.89 4.49 0.31
C ILE A 106 -21.26 4.55 0.98
N PHE A 107 -21.37 4.13 2.25
CA PHE A 107 -22.65 4.17 2.97
C PHE A 107 -23.20 5.59 3.09
N LEU A 108 -22.34 6.57 3.37
CA LEU A 108 -22.73 7.98 3.41
C LEU A 108 -23.21 8.46 2.03
N ALA A 109 -22.51 8.10 0.95
CA ALA A 109 -22.89 8.46 -0.41
C ALA A 109 -24.22 7.81 -0.82
N LEU A 110 -24.43 6.52 -0.51
CA LEU A 110 -25.69 5.84 -0.78
C LEU A 110 -26.84 6.46 0.01
N ASN A 111 -26.65 6.71 1.31
CA ASN A 111 -27.63 7.37 2.15
C ASN A 111 -28.00 8.76 1.59
N TRP A 112 -27.01 9.51 1.13
CA TRP A 112 -27.22 10.82 0.50
C TRP A 112 -28.06 10.71 -0.78
N VAL A 113 -27.72 9.79 -1.70
CA VAL A 113 -28.47 9.57 -2.95
C VAL A 113 -29.90 9.10 -2.67
N CYS A 114 -30.08 8.14 -1.77
CA CYS A 114 -31.40 7.59 -1.44
C CYS A 114 -32.34 8.61 -0.79
N ASN A 115 -31.79 9.65 -0.14
CA ASN A 115 -32.55 10.73 0.49
C ASN A 115 -32.65 11.98 -0.38
N GLY A 116 -32.62 11.84 -1.71
CA GLY A 116 -32.79 12.97 -2.63
C GLY A 116 -31.69 14.01 -2.50
N PHE A 117 -30.46 13.55 -2.26
CA PHE A 117 -29.29 14.40 -2.04
C PHE A 117 -29.34 15.27 -0.77
N GLN A 118 -30.07 14.81 0.26
CA GLN A 118 -30.13 15.43 1.58
C GLN A 118 -29.57 14.52 2.67
N ILE A 119 -28.80 15.08 3.62
CA ILE A 119 -28.31 14.36 4.80
C ILE A 119 -29.29 14.57 5.95
N GLN A 120 -30.09 13.55 6.27
CA GLN A 120 -31.17 13.62 7.26
C GLN A 120 -30.70 14.01 8.69
N MET A 121 -29.41 13.84 9.01
CA MET A 121 -28.88 14.10 10.36
C MET A 121 -28.65 15.59 10.66
N CYS A 122 -28.82 16.47 9.67
CA CYS A 122 -28.62 17.91 9.80
C CYS A 122 -29.94 18.66 9.62
N GLY A 123 -30.84 18.51 10.60
CA GLY A 123 -32.08 19.29 10.67
C GLY A 123 -31.83 20.77 10.89
N SER A 124 -32.81 21.59 10.50
CA SER A 124 -32.78 23.06 10.60
C SER A 124 -32.59 23.62 12.02
N ASP A 125 -32.84 22.79 13.05
CA ASP A 125 -32.81 23.18 14.46
C ASP A 125 -31.52 22.74 15.20
N THR A 126 -30.51 22.28 14.46
CA THR A 126 -29.25 21.83 15.08
C THR A 126 -28.43 23.02 15.57
N ARG A 127 -28.08 23.04 16.86
CA ARG A 127 -27.24 24.06 17.52
C ARG A 127 -25.82 24.19 16.97
N SER A 128 -25.46 23.42 15.95
CA SER A 128 -24.09 23.27 15.44
C SER A 128 -24.05 23.29 13.91
N PRO A 129 -24.53 24.36 13.23
CA PRO A 129 -24.55 24.44 11.77
C PRO A 129 -23.15 24.24 11.17
N LEU A 130 -22.10 24.70 11.86
CA LEU A 130 -20.70 24.52 11.42
C LEU A 130 -20.28 23.04 11.33
N LEU A 131 -20.67 22.21 12.30
CA LEU A 131 -20.34 20.77 12.29
C LEU A 131 -21.09 20.04 11.17
N CYS A 132 -22.36 20.39 10.95
CA CYS A 132 -23.13 19.89 9.83
C CYS A 132 -22.56 20.31 8.47
N GLY A 133 -22.13 21.57 8.35
CA GLY A 133 -21.44 22.06 7.15
C GLY A 133 -20.12 21.35 6.88
N ALA A 134 -19.30 21.14 7.92
CA ALA A 134 -18.05 20.40 7.84
C ALA A 134 -18.28 18.92 7.50
N ALA A 135 -19.37 18.32 7.98
CA ALA A 135 -19.81 16.97 7.62
C ALA A 135 -20.40 16.88 6.21
N GLY A 136 -20.48 17.99 5.47
CA GLY A 136 -20.92 18.02 4.08
C GLY A 136 -22.43 18.16 3.89
N ALA A 137 -23.18 18.59 4.92
CA ALA A 137 -24.64 18.74 4.85
C ALA A 137 -25.12 19.60 3.67
N TRP A 138 -24.39 20.67 3.34
CA TRP A 138 -24.71 21.57 2.22
C TRP A 138 -23.87 21.33 0.97
N ASN A 139 -22.72 20.67 1.11
CA ASN A 139 -21.88 20.29 -0.01
C ASN A 139 -21.22 18.94 0.30
N PRO A 140 -21.64 17.84 -0.37
CA PRO A 140 -21.07 16.51 -0.14
C PRO A 140 -19.60 16.41 -0.55
N ALA A 141 -19.07 17.38 -1.32
CA ALA A 141 -17.65 17.43 -1.66
C ALA A 141 -16.78 17.92 -0.49
N TRP A 142 -17.35 18.62 0.50
CA TRP A 142 -16.59 19.20 1.62
C TRP A 142 -15.87 18.18 2.51
N PRO A 143 -16.43 17.00 2.81
CA PRO A 143 -15.69 15.94 3.49
C PRO A 143 -14.60 15.32 2.60
N ALA A 144 -14.84 15.24 1.29
CA ALA A 144 -13.91 14.60 0.35
C ALA A 144 -12.68 15.46 0.08
N ILE A 145 -12.83 16.78 -0.06
CA ILE A 145 -11.75 17.71 -0.39
C ILE A 145 -10.56 17.67 0.60
N PRO A 146 -10.74 17.81 1.93
CA PRO A 146 -9.62 17.78 2.87
C PRO A 146 -8.93 16.41 2.88
N ILE A 147 -9.68 15.33 2.69
CA ILE A 147 -9.12 13.97 2.57
C ILE A 147 -8.27 13.88 1.30
N THR A 148 -8.79 14.32 0.15
CA THR A 148 -8.06 14.31 -1.13
C THR A 148 -6.80 15.18 -1.06
N VAL A 149 -6.90 16.40 -0.51
CA VAL A 149 -5.75 17.29 -0.31
C VAL A 149 -4.70 16.64 0.58
N PHE A 150 -5.13 16.01 1.67
CA PHE A 150 -4.23 15.29 2.57
C PHE A 150 -3.53 14.11 1.87
N ILE A 151 -4.27 13.30 1.11
CA ILE A 151 -3.71 12.18 0.32
C ILE A 151 -2.68 12.69 -0.68
N VAL A 152 -2.98 13.76 -1.43
CA VAL A 152 -2.06 14.36 -2.39
C VAL A 152 -0.80 14.85 -1.67
N ALA A 153 -0.96 15.59 -0.56
CA ALA A 153 0.17 16.11 0.21
C ALA A 153 1.06 14.99 0.77
N CYS A 154 0.47 13.93 1.32
CA CYS A 154 1.21 12.75 1.81
C CYS A 154 1.93 12.03 0.68
N SER A 155 1.30 11.90 -0.49
CA SER A 155 1.88 11.22 -1.65
C SER A 155 3.07 12.00 -2.21
N ILE A 156 2.93 13.33 -2.36
CA ILE A 156 4.03 14.21 -2.76
C ILE A 156 5.17 14.14 -1.73
N SER A 157 4.84 14.26 -0.44
CA SER A 157 5.85 14.23 0.63
C SER A 157 6.60 12.91 0.68
N MET A 158 5.90 11.78 0.53
CA MET A 158 6.50 10.46 0.50
C MET A 158 7.46 10.32 -0.68
N VAL A 159 7.03 10.70 -1.88
CA VAL A 159 7.89 10.57 -3.07
C VAL A 159 9.09 11.53 -2.98
N PHE A 160 8.85 12.75 -2.50
CA PHE A 160 9.90 13.75 -2.35
C PHE A 160 10.96 13.35 -1.32
N VAL A 161 10.55 12.97 -0.11
CA VAL A 161 11.48 12.61 0.98
C VAL A 161 12.20 11.29 0.70
N VAL A 162 11.50 10.30 0.13
CA VAL A 162 12.08 8.96 -0.09
C VAL A 162 12.92 8.90 -1.35
N TYR A 163 12.58 9.65 -2.42
CA TYR A 163 13.26 9.51 -3.71
C TYR A 163 14.01 10.77 -4.16
N LEU A 164 13.41 11.97 -4.12
CA LEU A 164 14.07 13.16 -4.66
C LEU A 164 15.13 13.74 -3.72
N GLN A 165 14.84 13.85 -2.43
CA GLN A 165 15.75 14.44 -1.46
C GLN A 165 17.07 13.66 -1.31
N PRO A 166 17.09 12.31 -1.32
CA PRO A 166 18.35 11.56 -1.30
C PRO A 166 19.21 11.77 -2.56
N LEU A 167 18.58 11.99 -3.73
CA LEU A 167 19.28 12.29 -4.97
C LEU A 167 19.96 13.67 -4.91
N GLU A 168 19.23 14.71 -4.50
CA GLU A 168 19.75 16.09 -4.43
C GLU A 168 20.94 16.21 -3.46
N ARG A 169 20.91 15.46 -2.36
CA ARG A 169 21.97 15.47 -1.34
C ARG A 169 23.25 14.78 -1.79
N GLY A 170 23.26 14.10 -2.94
CA GLY A 170 24.45 13.42 -3.48
C GLY A 170 25.03 12.35 -2.55
N HIS A 171 24.32 11.97 -1.47
CA HIS A 171 24.83 11.07 -0.44
C HIS A 171 24.93 9.61 -0.88
N PHE A 172 24.36 9.26 -2.02
CA PHE A 172 24.35 7.90 -2.53
C PHE A 172 24.69 7.88 -4.02
N ARG A 173 25.98 8.10 -4.34
CA ARG A 173 26.51 7.88 -5.71
C ARG A 173 26.48 6.41 -6.15
N SER A 174 26.30 5.46 -5.22
CA SER A 174 26.40 4.02 -5.52
C SER A 174 25.07 3.27 -5.52
N SER A 175 23.99 3.88 -5.04
CA SER A 175 22.70 3.20 -4.98
C SER A 175 21.88 3.56 -6.22
N ILE A 176 21.60 2.56 -7.05
CA ILE A 176 20.78 2.69 -8.27
C ILE A 176 19.42 3.35 -7.95
N TRP A 177 18.94 3.11 -6.72
CA TRP A 177 17.74 3.70 -6.14
C TRP A 177 17.69 5.23 -6.19
N THR A 178 18.85 5.87 -6.12
CA THR A 178 18.99 7.33 -6.03
C THR A 178 19.53 7.93 -7.30
N SER A 179 20.18 7.18 -8.19
CA SER A 179 20.70 7.70 -9.47
C SER A 179 19.62 7.91 -10.51
N GLU A 180 18.50 7.18 -10.41
CA GLU A 180 17.36 7.35 -11.31
C GLU A 180 16.28 8.19 -10.62
N ALA A 181 16.24 9.49 -10.91
CA ALA A 181 15.03 10.32 -10.73
C ALA A 181 13.83 9.83 -11.59
N GLY A 182 13.85 8.58 -12.07
CA GLY A 182 12.95 8.06 -13.09
C GLY A 182 13.00 8.84 -14.41
N GLY A 183 14.04 9.65 -14.64
CA GLY A 183 14.11 10.55 -15.80
C GLY A 183 13.03 11.63 -15.81
N LEU A 184 12.52 12.04 -14.64
CA LEU A 184 11.50 13.09 -14.52
C LEU A 184 11.97 14.38 -15.22
N PRO A 185 11.27 14.86 -16.26
CA PRO A 185 11.62 16.12 -16.91
C PRO A 185 11.42 17.27 -15.94
N LEU A 186 12.30 18.27 -15.98
CA LEU A 186 12.19 19.44 -15.11
C LEU A 186 11.13 20.41 -15.67
N THR A 187 10.03 20.63 -14.96
CA THR A 187 9.05 21.66 -15.29
C THR A 187 9.48 22.96 -14.62
N CYS A 188 9.73 23.99 -15.42
CA CYS A 188 10.25 25.28 -14.93
C CYS A 188 11.56 25.13 -14.11
N GLY A 189 12.42 24.18 -14.50
CA GLY A 189 13.67 23.91 -13.79
C GLY A 189 13.53 23.20 -12.45
N SER A 190 12.32 22.78 -12.05
CA SER A 190 12.07 22.09 -10.78
C SER A 190 11.44 20.72 -11.00
N SER A 191 12.05 19.70 -10.40
CA SER A 191 11.50 18.34 -10.33
C SER A 191 10.28 18.25 -9.40
N PHE A 192 10.20 19.13 -8.40
CA PHE A 192 9.09 19.18 -7.46
C PHE A 192 7.77 19.56 -8.14
N TRP A 193 7.79 20.55 -9.04
CA TRP A 193 6.60 20.95 -9.79
C TRP A 193 6.12 19.85 -10.73
N THR A 194 7.04 19.16 -11.42
CA THR A 194 6.70 18.01 -12.27
C THR A 194 6.07 16.89 -11.45
N LEU A 195 6.70 16.50 -10.33
CA LEU A 195 6.17 15.46 -9.45
C LEU A 195 4.79 15.85 -8.91
N SER A 196 4.66 17.08 -8.40
CA SER A 196 3.40 17.56 -7.82
C SER A 196 2.28 17.57 -8.85
N GLY A 197 2.57 18.00 -10.08
CA GLY A 197 1.62 17.94 -11.20
C GLY A 197 1.18 16.52 -11.54
N LEU A 198 2.13 15.57 -11.62
CA LEU A 198 1.84 14.16 -11.88
C LEU A 198 1.01 13.52 -10.77
N VAL A 199 1.40 13.71 -9.51
CA VAL A 199 0.65 13.16 -8.36
C VAL A 199 -0.74 13.77 -8.28
N LEU A 200 -0.87 15.08 -8.49
CA LEU A 200 -2.17 15.74 -8.50
C LEU A 200 -3.06 15.21 -9.63
N TRP A 201 -2.52 15.06 -10.84
CA TRP A 201 -3.23 14.52 -11.99
C TRP A 201 -3.68 13.07 -11.74
N ASP A 202 -2.77 12.24 -11.25
CA ASP A 202 -3.06 10.84 -10.91
C ASP A 202 -4.12 10.74 -9.81
N CYS A 203 -4.01 11.54 -8.74
CA CYS A 203 -4.99 11.52 -7.65
C CYS A 203 -6.36 12.06 -8.04
N LEU A 204 -6.44 13.11 -8.87
CA LEU A 204 -7.72 13.75 -9.20
C LEU A 204 -8.48 13.00 -10.30
N LEU A 205 -7.78 12.51 -11.32
CA LEU A 205 -8.43 11.94 -12.50
C LEU A 205 -8.36 10.42 -12.50
N PHE A 206 -7.18 9.87 -12.24
CA PHE A 206 -6.96 8.44 -12.38
C PHE A 206 -7.29 7.65 -11.13
N ALA A 207 -7.17 8.22 -9.93
CA ALA A 207 -7.45 7.48 -8.71
C ALA A 207 -8.94 7.09 -8.67
N GLY A 208 -9.86 8.02 -8.93
CA GLY A 208 -11.29 7.67 -8.98
C GLY A 208 -11.61 6.64 -10.07
N ILE A 209 -11.12 6.83 -11.29
CA ILE A 209 -11.46 5.97 -12.43
C ILE A 209 -10.79 4.60 -12.36
N LEU A 210 -9.54 4.52 -11.88
CA LEU A 210 -8.79 3.27 -11.82
C LEU A 210 -8.99 2.57 -10.48
N VAL A 211 -8.83 3.24 -9.35
CA VAL A 211 -8.87 2.59 -8.02
C VAL A 211 -10.24 2.03 -7.74
N LEU A 212 -11.32 2.67 -8.21
CA LEU A 212 -12.66 2.24 -7.90
C LEU A 212 -13.00 0.88 -8.57
N PRO A 213 -12.94 0.68 -9.89
CA PRO A 213 -13.18 -0.64 -10.46
C PRO A 213 -12.06 -1.63 -10.09
N TYR A 214 -10.80 -1.21 -10.18
CA TYR A 214 -9.67 -2.12 -10.03
C TYR A 214 -9.44 -2.52 -8.56
N GLY A 215 -9.39 -1.55 -7.66
CA GLY A 215 -9.17 -1.76 -6.24
C GLY A 215 -10.31 -2.55 -5.60
N ILE A 216 -11.57 -2.17 -5.87
CA ILE A 216 -12.74 -2.91 -5.35
C ILE A 216 -12.74 -4.35 -5.87
N MET A 217 -12.52 -4.58 -7.17
CA MET A 217 -12.50 -5.95 -7.71
C MET A 217 -11.41 -6.79 -7.06
N VAL A 218 -10.22 -6.23 -6.87
CA VAL A 218 -9.09 -6.94 -6.26
C VAL A 218 -9.37 -7.23 -4.78
N GLU A 219 -9.95 -6.29 -4.02
CA GLU A 219 -10.36 -6.54 -2.63
C GLU A 219 -11.46 -7.60 -2.55
N ILE A 220 -12.51 -7.51 -3.38
CA ILE A 220 -13.59 -8.53 -3.42
C ILE A 220 -12.99 -9.91 -3.70
N LEU A 221 -12.08 -10.02 -4.66
CA LEU A 221 -11.40 -11.27 -4.95
C LEU A 221 -10.55 -11.76 -3.78
N ALA A 222 -9.90 -10.86 -3.03
CA ALA A 222 -9.15 -11.21 -1.84
C ALA A 222 -10.08 -11.73 -0.73
N PHE A 223 -11.15 -11.01 -0.40
CA PHE A 223 -12.16 -11.44 0.59
C PHE A 223 -12.83 -12.75 0.18
N TRP A 224 -13.19 -12.90 -1.10
CA TRP A 224 -13.76 -14.13 -1.63
C TRP A 224 -12.81 -15.31 -1.48
N ASN A 225 -11.53 -15.14 -1.84
CA ASN A 225 -10.54 -16.19 -1.67
C ASN A 225 -10.36 -16.58 -0.21
N VAL A 226 -10.28 -15.60 0.70
CA VAL A 226 -10.18 -15.87 2.15
C VAL A 226 -11.42 -16.60 2.66
N ALA A 227 -12.62 -16.14 2.29
CA ALA A 227 -13.88 -16.69 2.76
C ALA A 227 -14.15 -18.13 2.26
N PHE A 228 -13.86 -18.41 0.98
CA PHE A 228 -14.25 -19.68 0.35
C PHE A 228 -13.10 -20.65 0.12
N ARG A 229 -11.85 -20.17 0.02
CA ARG A 229 -10.66 -21.03 -0.23
C ARG A 229 -9.71 -21.09 0.98
N GLY A 230 -10.00 -20.33 2.03
CA GLY A 230 -9.15 -20.17 3.20
C GLY A 230 -7.89 -19.34 2.92
N ASN A 231 -6.99 -19.27 3.91
CA ASN A 231 -5.74 -18.52 3.83
C ASN A 231 -4.65 -19.24 3.03
N ARG A 232 -4.91 -19.45 1.73
CA ARG A 232 -3.91 -20.00 0.80
C ARG A 232 -3.24 -18.85 0.05
N PHE A 233 -1.98 -18.58 0.39
CA PHE A 233 -1.17 -17.56 -0.27
C PHE A 233 -0.40 -18.20 -1.43
N GLU A 234 -0.78 -17.85 -2.64
CA GLU A 234 0.12 -18.05 -3.77
C GLU A 234 1.08 -16.86 -3.81
N TYR A 235 2.34 -17.12 -3.43
CA TYR A 235 3.39 -16.12 -3.51
C TYR A 235 3.77 -15.94 -4.98
N VAL A 236 3.19 -14.93 -5.62
CA VAL A 236 3.56 -14.55 -6.98
C VAL A 236 4.83 -13.71 -6.89
N THR A 237 5.97 -14.28 -7.27
CA THR A 237 7.18 -13.50 -7.48
C THR A 237 6.91 -12.49 -8.59
N ALA A 238 7.19 -11.21 -8.34
CA ALA A 238 7.18 -10.25 -9.43
C ALA A 238 8.21 -10.73 -10.45
N THR A 239 7.81 -10.89 -11.71
CA THR A 239 8.73 -11.12 -12.82
C THR A 239 9.59 -9.85 -12.93
N LYS A 240 10.67 -9.78 -12.15
CA LYS A 240 11.66 -8.73 -12.29
C LYS A 240 12.43 -9.04 -13.58
N ALA A 241 12.68 -8.04 -14.41
CA ALA A 241 13.28 -8.14 -15.75
C ALA A 241 14.70 -8.76 -15.82
N LEU A 242 15.16 -9.45 -14.78
CA LEU A 242 16.43 -10.17 -14.72
C LEU A 242 16.55 -11.27 -15.79
N ALA A 243 15.45 -11.74 -16.36
CA ALA A 243 15.47 -12.73 -17.44
C ALA A 243 16.11 -12.18 -18.73
N THR A 244 15.87 -10.91 -19.07
CA THR A 244 16.36 -10.33 -20.32
C THR A 244 17.88 -10.09 -20.27
N GLU A 245 18.44 -9.78 -19.09
CA GLU A 245 19.88 -9.57 -18.93
C GLU A 245 20.68 -10.89 -19.00
N MET A 246 20.13 -12.00 -18.51
CA MET A 246 20.77 -13.31 -18.67
C MET A 246 20.74 -13.81 -20.12
N GLN A 247 19.74 -13.44 -20.91
CA GLN A 247 19.62 -13.88 -22.30
C GLN A 247 20.55 -13.12 -23.26
N ASN A 248 20.94 -11.89 -22.92
CA ASN A 248 21.86 -11.08 -23.73
C ASN A 248 23.34 -11.20 -23.33
N ARG A 249 23.71 -12.01 -22.33
CA ARG A 249 25.13 -12.33 -22.10
C ARG A 249 25.60 -13.30 -23.18
N PRO A 250 26.51 -12.91 -24.07
CA PRO A 250 27.09 -13.85 -25.02
C PRO A 250 27.72 -14.99 -24.21
N LEU A 251 27.39 -16.23 -24.58
CA LEU A 251 28.07 -17.42 -24.07
C LEU A 251 29.56 -17.24 -24.37
N LEU A 252 30.33 -16.88 -23.35
CA LEU A 252 31.78 -16.94 -23.39
C LEU A 252 32.14 -18.41 -23.62
N THR A 253 32.37 -18.77 -24.88
CA THR A 253 32.97 -20.04 -25.26
C THR A 253 34.42 -20.01 -24.79
N THR A 254 34.67 -20.66 -23.65
CA THR A 254 36.01 -21.08 -23.22
C THR A 254 36.45 -22.31 -23.99
#